data_AF-A0A328XU67-F1
#
_entry.id   AF-A0A328XU67-F1
#
_cell.length_a   1.000
_cell.length_b   1.000
_cell.length_c   1.000
_cell.angle_alpha   90.00
_cell.angle_beta   90.00
_cell.angle_gamma   90.00
#
_symmetry.space_group_name_H-M   'P 1'
#
loop_
_entity.id
_entity.type
_entity.pdbx_description
1 polymer ?
#
loop_
_entity_poly.entity_id
_entity_poly.type
_entity_poly.pdbx_seq_one_letter_code
_entity_poly.pdbx_strand_id
1 'polypeptide(L)'
;MHTKTKAPDPTYTPNWLERMDSRTALAQQLRDRYHRMTSDLGGEAHLSYMQRSLVTRALHLEYFLELEELKLRETPDKFDSGKWTQANNALGGLLNKLGLERQSREVSLDAFVKARK
;
A
#
# COMPACT_ATOMS: atom_id res chain seq x y z
N MET A 1 29.18 20.35 0.54
CA MET A 1 28.37 20.56 1.76
C MET A 1 27.87 19.20 2.22
N HIS A 2 28.53 18.59 3.20
CA HIS A 2 28.16 17.26 3.70
C HIS A 2 26.95 17.40 4.62
N THR A 3 25.78 16.96 4.18
CA THR A 3 24.61 16.81 5.04
C THR A 3 24.94 15.73 6.07
N LYS A 4 25.11 16.14 7.34
CA LYS A 4 25.23 15.22 8.46
C LYS A 4 23.97 14.34 8.48
N THR A 5 24.12 13.05 8.22
CA THR A 5 23.05 12.06 8.37
C THR A 5 22.59 12.15 9.82
N LYS A 6 21.37 12.64 10.05
CA LYS A 6 20.75 12.66 11.39
C LYS A 6 20.74 11.21 11.89
N ALA A 7 21.20 10.97 13.11
CA ALA A 7 21.15 9.64 13.70
C ALA A 7 19.72 9.09 13.60
N PRO A 8 19.53 7.79 13.33
CA PRO A 8 18.20 7.20 13.30
C PRO A 8 17.49 7.54 14.61
N ASP A 9 16.24 7.99 14.49
CA ASP A 9 15.40 8.33 15.64
C ASP A 9 15.44 7.15 16.62
N PRO A 10 15.79 7.35 17.90
CA PRO A 10 15.84 6.27 18.89
C PRO A 10 14.48 5.59 19.10
N THR A 11 13.39 6.17 18.59
CA THR A 11 12.05 5.56 18.59
C THR A 11 11.76 4.70 17.36
N TYR A 12 12.65 4.68 16.35
CA TYR A 12 12.53 3.83 15.17
C TYR A 12 12.68 2.37 15.57
N THR A 13 11.58 1.64 15.51
CA THR A 13 11.52 0.21 15.78
C THR A 13 10.99 -0.50 14.53
N PRO A 14 11.63 -1.58 14.07
CA PRO A 14 10.96 -2.57 13.22
C PRO A 14 9.66 -2.98 13.93
N ASN A 15 8.56 -3.15 13.19
CA ASN A 15 7.21 -3.45 13.71
C ASN A 15 6.39 -2.27 14.26
N TRP A 16 6.40 -1.14 13.55
CA TRP A 16 5.56 0.03 13.86
C TRP A 16 4.07 -0.29 14.09
N LEU A 17 3.52 -1.29 13.39
CA LEU A 17 2.12 -1.75 13.53
C LEU A 17 1.82 -2.33 14.92
N GLU A 18 2.79 -2.98 15.56
CA GLU A 18 2.67 -3.54 16.91
C GLU A 18 2.63 -2.43 17.97
N ARG A 19 3.27 -1.29 17.71
CA ARG A 19 3.36 -0.17 18.64
C ARG A 19 2.28 0.89 18.47
N MET A 20 1.50 0.85 17.39
CA MET A 20 0.32 1.72 17.29
C MET A 20 -0.67 1.37 18.39
N ASP A 21 -1.18 2.39 19.10
CA ASP A 21 -2.19 2.20 20.14
C ASP A 21 -3.37 1.44 19.55
N SER A 22 -3.53 0.21 20.02
CA SER A 22 -4.49 -0.76 19.49
C SER A 22 -5.93 -0.31 19.61
N ARG A 23 -6.20 0.67 20.47
CA ARG A 23 -7.53 1.23 20.70
C ARG A 23 -7.92 2.29 19.66
N THR A 24 -6.97 2.77 18.86
CA THR A 24 -7.27 3.70 17.78
C THR A 24 -7.91 2.95 16.62
N ALA A 25 -8.97 3.52 16.04
CA ALA A 25 -9.66 2.95 14.89
C ALA A 25 -8.69 2.69 13.71
N LEU A 26 -7.71 3.58 13.54
CA LEU A 26 -6.67 3.45 12.52
C LEU A 26 -5.77 2.21 12.74
N ALA A 27 -5.31 1.98 13.98
CA ALA A 27 -4.47 0.82 14.28
C ALA A 27 -5.23 -0.50 14.07
N GLN A 28 -6.52 -0.54 14.42
CA GLN A 28 -7.39 -1.69 14.19
C GLN A 28 -7.53 -1.96 12.69
N GLN A 29 -7.84 -0.94 11.89
CA GLN A 29 -7.98 -1.05 10.44
C GLN A 29 -6.69 -1.54 9.76
N LEU A 30 -5.54 -1.00 10.15
CA LEU A 30 -4.25 -1.40 9.57
C LEU A 30 -3.86 -2.83 9.94
N ARG A 31 -4.20 -3.31 11.15
CA ARG A 31 -4.02 -4.72 11.52
C ARG A 31 -4.95 -5.62 10.72
N ASP A 32 -6.22 -5.24 10.58
CA ASP A 32 -7.18 -6.01 9.80
C ASP A 32 -6.73 -6.14 8.33
N ARG A 33 -6.21 -5.06 7.74
CA ARG A 33 -5.62 -5.08 6.39
C ARG A 33 -4.37 -5.95 6.33
N TYR A 34 -3.46 -5.85 7.30
CA TYR A 34 -2.29 -6.73 7.38
C TYR A 34 -2.68 -8.20 7.42
N HIS A 35 -3.66 -8.56 8.26
CA HIS A 35 -4.16 -9.92 8.36
C HIS A 35 -4.80 -10.40 7.06
N ARG A 36 -5.58 -9.56 6.37
CA ARG A 36 -6.15 -9.91 5.06
C ARG A 36 -5.05 -10.15 4.02
N MET A 37 -4.12 -9.20 3.85
CA MET A 37 -3.03 -9.34 2.89
C MET A 37 -2.17 -10.58 3.17
N THR A 38 -1.83 -10.85 4.43
CA THR A 38 -1.05 -12.05 4.77
C THR A 38 -1.85 -13.34 4.63
N SER A 39 -3.16 -13.32 4.88
CA SER A 39 -4.04 -14.47 4.67
C SER A 39 -4.14 -14.85 3.20
N ASP A 40 -4.28 -13.86 2.30
CA ASP A 40 -4.30 -14.09 0.85
C ASP A 40 -3.00 -14.70 0.31
N LEU A 41 -1.90 -14.51 1.04
CA LEU A 41 -0.57 -15.08 0.74
C LEU A 41 -0.31 -16.43 1.40
N GLY A 42 -1.34 -17.08 1.98
CA GLY A 42 -1.22 -18.38 2.65
C GLY A 42 -1.02 -18.30 4.16
N GLY A 43 -1.19 -17.11 4.76
CA GLY A 43 -1.08 -16.87 6.19
C GLY A 43 0.33 -16.45 6.63
N GLU A 44 0.39 -15.55 7.62
CA GLU A 44 1.63 -14.90 8.10
C GLU A 44 2.75 -15.89 8.48
N ALA A 45 2.38 -17.03 9.10
CA ALA A 45 3.32 -18.06 9.54
C ALA A 45 4.09 -18.72 8.38
N HIS A 46 3.52 -18.72 7.17
CA HIS A 46 4.14 -19.30 5.97
C HIS A 46 4.95 -18.27 5.17
N LEU A 47 4.92 -17.00 5.57
CA LEU A 47 5.65 -15.95 4.87
C LEU A 47 7.12 -15.93 5.28
N SER A 48 8.00 -15.68 4.32
CA SER A 48 9.36 -15.26 4.61
C SER A 48 9.38 -13.86 5.24
N TYR A 49 10.50 -13.52 5.88
CA TYR A 49 10.72 -12.15 6.35
C TYR A 49 10.57 -11.12 5.22
N MET A 50 11.06 -11.45 4.01
CA MET A 50 10.99 -10.52 2.87
C MET A 50 9.54 -10.28 2.43
N GLN A 51 8.70 -11.31 2.41
CA GLN A 51 7.27 -11.16 2.12
C GLN A 51 6.57 -10.30 3.18
N ARG A 52 6.79 -10.57 4.47
CA ARG A 52 6.25 -9.71 5.55
C ARG A 52 6.70 -8.26 5.40
N SER A 53 7.97 -8.05 5.07
CA SER A 53 8.59 -6.74 4.83
C SER A 53 7.95 -6.00 3.65
N LEU A 54 7.59 -6.70 2.57
CA LEU A 54 6.86 -6.15 1.43
C LEU A 54 5.41 -5.79 1.80
N VAL A 55 4.69 -6.67 2.51
CA VAL A 55 3.33 -6.42 2.99
C VAL A 55 3.28 -5.15 3.85
N THR A 56 4.20 -5.01 4.80
CA THR A 56 4.28 -3.82 5.65
C THR A 56 4.51 -2.53 4.86
N ARG A 57 5.29 -2.57 3.78
CA ARG A 57 5.51 -1.41 2.89
C ARG A 57 4.29 -1.11 2.04
N ALA A 58 3.58 -2.14 1.57
CA ALA A 58 2.34 -1.97 0.83
C ALA A 58 1.29 -1.26 1.70
N LEU A 59 1.10 -1.69 2.95
CA LEU A 59 0.19 -1.02 3.89
C LEU A 59 0.55 0.44 4.16
N HIS A 60 1.84 0.75 4.31
CA HIS A 60 2.28 2.13 4.47
C HIS A 60 1.93 2.99 3.24
N LEU A 61 2.12 2.44 2.04
CA LEU A 61 1.78 3.15 0.81
C LEU A 61 0.27 3.31 0.65
N GLU A 62 -0.55 2.31 0.98
CA GLU A 62 -2.01 2.45 1.03
C GLU A 62 -2.43 3.59 1.95
N TYR A 63 -1.93 3.59 3.19
CA TYR A 63 -2.25 4.65 4.14
C TYR A 63 -1.78 6.03 3.66
N PHE A 64 -0.59 6.12 3.08
CA PHE A 64 -0.10 7.36 2.49
C PHE A 64 -1.00 7.85 1.36
N LEU A 65 -1.44 6.96 0.46
CA LEU A 65 -2.33 7.30 -0.64
C LEU A 65 -3.69 7.80 -0.14
N GLU A 66 -4.27 7.15 0.88
CA GLU A 66 -5.52 7.60 1.51
C GLU A 66 -5.40 9.01 2.10
N LEU A 67 -4.27 9.33 2.74
CA LEU A 67 -4.01 10.68 3.25
C LEU A 67 -3.91 11.72 2.12
N GLU A 68 -3.25 11.38 1.01
CA GLU A 68 -3.16 12.27 -0.15
C GLU A 68 -4.53 12.43 -0.86
N GLU A 69 -5.35 11.38 -0.92
CA GLU A 69 -6.72 11.44 -1.43
C GLU A 69 -7.64 12.29 -0.55
N LEU A 70 -7.46 12.24 0.77
CA LEU A 70 -8.15 13.13 1.69
C LEU A 70 -7.72 14.59 1.46
N LYS A 71 -6.43 14.86 1.29
CA LYS A 71 -5.93 16.21 0.94
C LYS A 71 -6.53 16.70 -0.37
N LEU A 72 -6.65 15.85 -1.39
CA LEU A 72 -7.30 16.22 -2.64
C LEU A 72 -8.74 16.67 -2.44
N ARG A 73 -9.46 16.09 -1.45
CA ARG A 73 -10.85 16.47 -1.12
C ARG A 73 -10.92 17.73 -0.26
N GLU A 74 -10.10 17.83 0.78
CA GLU A 74 -10.22 18.87 1.81
C GLU A 74 -9.40 20.14 1.50
N THR A 75 -8.21 19.98 0.93
CA THR A 75 -7.27 21.06 0.60
C THR A 75 -6.64 20.82 -0.78
N PRO A 76 -7.42 20.94 -1.88
CA PRO A 76 -6.97 20.57 -3.22
C PRO A 76 -5.71 21.32 -3.68
N ASP A 77 -5.50 22.55 -3.18
CA ASP A 77 -4.34 23.40 -3.44
C ASP A 77 -3.02 22.83 -2.90
N LYS A 78 -3.10 21.93 -1.90
CA LYS A 78 -1.95 21.27 -1.28
C LYS A 78 -1.70 19.86 -1.81
N PHE A 79 -2.58 19.35 -2.66
CA PHE A 79 -2.43 18.03 -3.24
C PHE A 79 -1.30 18.01 -4.25
N ASP A 80 -0.43 17.00 -4.15
CA ASP A 80 0.69 16.79 -5.06
C ASP A 80 0.45 15.51 -5.87
N SER A 81 -0.06 15.68 -7.09
CA SER A 81 -0.35 14.56 -7.99
C SER A 81 0.89 13.76 -8.36
N GLY A 82 2.08 14.37 -8.36
CA GLY A 82 3.35 13.70 -8.62
C GLY A 82 3.74 12.74 -7.50
N LYS A 83 3.58 13.16 -6.24
CA LYS A 83 3.81 12.28 -5.07
C LYS A 83 2.81 11.15 -5.01
N TRP A 84 1.53 11.46 -5.21
CA TRP A 84 0.48 10.44 -5.24
C TRP A 84 0.76 9.39 -6.33
N THR A 85 1.09 9.82 -7.55
CA THR A 85 1.38 8.92 -8.67
C THR A 85 2.59 8.02 -8.40
N GLN A 86 3.66 8.58 -7.82
CA GLN A 86 4.86 7.80 -7.46
C GLN A 86 4.55 6.74 -6.41
N ALA A 87 3.79 7.08 -5.37
CA ALA A 87 3.39 6.13 -4.33
C ALA A 87 2.46 5.04 -4.89
N ASN A 88 1.52 5.40 -5.76
CA ASN A 88 0.60 4.45 -6.40
C ASN A 88 1.35 3.45 -7.29
N ASN A 89 2.31 3.93 -8.09
CA ASN A 89 3.15 3.07 -8.91
C ASN A 89 4.03 2.14 -8.05
N ALA A 90 4.60 2.67 -6.96
CA ALA A 90 5.37 1.87 -6.02
C ALA A 90 4.51 0.77 -5.37
N LEU A 91 3.28 1.11 -4.96
CA LEU A 91 2.34 0.16 -4.38
C LEU A 91 2.02 -0.96 -5.37
N GLY A 92 1.64 -0.62 -6.61
CA GLY A 92 1.39 -1.62 -7.66
C GLY A 92 2.58 -2.56 -7.89
N GLY A 93 3.81 -2.01 -7.87
CA GLY A 93 5.03 -2.81 -7.97
C GLY A 93 5.25 -3.77 -6.79
N LEU A 94 4.84 -3.40 -5.56
CA LEU A 94 4.90 -4.29 -4.40
C LEU A 94 3.83 -5.38 -4.49
N LEU A 95 2.59 -5.03 -4.87
CA LEU A 95 1.49 -5.97 -4.97
C LEU A 95 1.77 -7.04 -6.04
N ASN A 96 2.29 -6.65 -7.20
CA ASN A 96 2.70 -7.62 -8.23
C ASN A 96 3.78 -8.58 -7.71
N LYS A 97 4.76 -8.09 -6.94
CA LYS A 97 5.80 -8.94 -6.32
C LYS A 97 5.25 -9.88 -5.25
N LEU A 98 4.16 -9.50 -4.60
CA LEU A 98 3.45 -10.35 -3.64
C LEU A 98 2.53 -11.37 -4.34
N GLY A 99 2.43 -11.37 -5.67
CA GLY A 99 1.62 -12.33 -6.42
C GLY A 99 0.23 -11.82 -6.79
N LEU A 100 0.00 -10.50 -6.77
CA LEU A 100 -1.15 -9.92 -7.45
C LEU A 100 -0.98 -10.09 -8.96
N GLU A 101 -1.74 -11.01 -9.54
CA GLU A 101 -1.73 -11.27 -10.97
C GLU A 101 -2.83 -10.48 -11.69
N ARG A 102 -2.49 -9.90 -12.85
CA ARG A 102 -3.46 -9.20 -13.69
C ARG A 102 -4.44 -10.21 -14.28
N GLN A 103 -5.72 -10.08 -13.95
CA GLN A 103 -6.79 -10.85 -14.58
C GLN A 103 -7.16 -10.22 -15.93
N SER A 104 -6.95 -10.94 -17.03
CA SER A 104 -7.42 -10.51 -18.35
C SER A 104 -8.93 -10.68 -18.44
N ARG A 105 -9.63 -9.65 -18.91
CA ARG A 105 -11.05 -9.78 -19.26
C ARG A 105 -11.14 -10.50 -20.59
N GLU A 106 -11.79 -11.65 -20.61
CA GLU A 106 -12.13 -12.33 -21.86
C GLU A 106 -13.22 -11.51 -22.57
N VAL A 107 -12.92 -11.01 -23.77
CA VAL A 107 -13.85 -10.22 -24.57
C VAL A 107 -14.00 -10.91 -25.91
N SER A 108 -15.22 -11.30 -26.27
CA SER A 108 -15.49 -11.84 -27.60
C SER A 108 -15.43 -10.73 -28.65
N LEU A 109 -15.04 -11.09 -29.87
CA LEU A 109 -15.05 -10.18 -31.02
C LEU A 109 -16.45 -9.55 -31.22
N ASP A 110 -17.51 -10.33 -31.03
CA ASP A 110 -18.90 -9.83 -31.11
C ASP A 110 -19.21 -8.76 -30.04
N ALA A 111 -18.73 -8.95 -28.81
CA ALA A 111 -18.89 -7.96 -27.74
C ALA A 111 -18.13 -6.67 -28.05
N PHE A 112 -16.94 -6.77 -28.65
CA PHE A 112 -16.14 -5.61 -29.05
C PHE A 112 -16.76 -4.83 -30.21
N VAL A 113 -17.31 -5.52 -31.23
CA VAL A 113 -17.97 -4.88 -32.38
C VAL A 113 -19.27 -4.20 -31.98
N LYS A 114 -20.07 -4.80 -31.09
CA LYS A 114 -21.31 -4.17 -30.59
C LYS A 114 -21.06 -2.92 -29.75
N ALA A 115 -19.96 -2.84 -29.01
CA ALA A 115 -19.63 -1.68 -28.19
C ALA A 115 -19.12 -0.46 -29.00
N ARG A 116 -18.85 -0.63 -30.31
CA ARG A 116 -18.28 0.40 -31.18
C ARG A 116 -19.27 0.99 -32.20
N LYS A 117 -20.53 0.57 -32.16
CA LYS A 117 -21.66 1.14 -32.90
C LYS A 117 -22.55 1.93 -31.96
#